data_AF-A0A517QIM0-F1
#
_entry.id   AF-A0A517QIM0-F1
#
_cell.length_a   1.000
_cell.length_b   1.000
_cell.length_c   1.000
_cell.angle_alpha   90.00
_cell.angle_beta   90.00
_cell.angle_gamma   90.00
#
_symmetry.space_group_name_H-M   'P 1'
#
loop_
_entity.id
_entity.type
_entity.pdbx_description
1 polymer ?
#
loop_
_entity_poly.entity_id
_entity_poly.type
_entity_poly.pdbx_seq_one_letter_code
_entity_poly.pdbx_strand_id
1 'polypeptide(L)'
;MKMSFVGTINIKDQSACFSATADSYQQSKTMLKIKVNGEEYTIDNGASVADLLKQLEKNPKFLAVENNRELIPRTEHSNCKLQNGDEIEIVTLVGGG
;
A
#
# COMPACT_ATOMS: atom_id res chain seq x y z
N MET A 1 42.55 -22.66 -17.61
CA MET A 1 41.25 -23.16 -18.12
C MET A 1 40.77 -22.15 -19.15
N LYS A 2 40.68 -22.55 -20.41
CA LYS A 2 40.42 -21.66 -21.55
C LYS A 2 38.90 -21.55 -21.73
N MET A 3 38.35 -20.34 -21.76
CA MET A 3 37.16 -20.02 -22.55
C MET A 3 37.26 -18.54 -22.93
N SER A 4 37.63 -18.31 -24.20
CA SER A 4 37.58 -17.00 -24.84
C SER A 4 36.13 -16.68 -25.16
N PHE A 5 35.68 -15.45 -24.89
CA PHE A 5 34.45 -14.93 -25.47
C PHE A 5 34.79 -13.67 -26.27
N VAL A 6 34.46 -13.73 -27.55
CA VAL A 6 34.59 -12.64 -28.53
C VAL A 6 33.21 -12.01 -28.65
N GLY A 7 33.12 -10.70 -28.41
CA GLY A 7 31.88 -9.96 -28.60
C GLY A 7 32.10 -8.48 -28.37
N THR A 8 32.18 -7.71 -29.45
CA THR A 8 32.24 -6.25 -29.39
C THR A 8 30.85 -5.72 -29.06
N ILE A 9 30.62 -5.24 -27.84
CA ILE A 9 29.39 -4.52 -27.49
C ILE A 9 29.73 -3.03 -27.44
N ASN A 10 29.15 -2.31 -28.39
CA ASN A 10 29.31 -0.87 -28.56
C ASN A 10 28.58 -0.15 -27.42
N ILE A 11 29.33 0.47 -26.53
CA ILE A 11 28.87 1.24 -25.37
C ILE A 11 28.55 2.68 -25.81
N LYS A 12 27.27 2.98 -26.00
CA LYS A 12 26.73 4.35 -25.92
C LYS A 12 25.78 4.42 -24.73
N ASP A 13 26.36 4.62 -23.56
CA ASP A 13 25.99 5.60 -22.53
C ASP A 13 26.65 5.17 -21.19
N GLN A 14 27.80 5.76 -20.91
CA GLN A 14 28.27 5.92 -19.53
C GLN A 14 27.53 7.16 -19.01
N SER A 15 26.80 7.16 -17.90
CA SER A 15 27.36 7.19 -16.54
C SER A 15 26.21 7.69 -15.62
N ALA A 16 25.93 7.17 -14.43
CA ALA A 16 26.76 6.38 -13.55
C ALA A 16 25.90 5.48 -12.63
N CYS A 17 26.39 4.25 -12.47
CA CYS A 17 26.48 3.49 -11.22
C CYS A 17 25.44 3.76 -10.12
N PHE A 18 24.42 2.90 -10.06
CA PHE A 18 23.97 2.37 -8.76
C PHE A 18 24.05 0.86 -8.81
N SER A 19 25.06 0.34 -8.14
CA SER A 19 25.39 -1.08 -8.00
C SER A 19 24.68 -1.67 -6.79
N ALA A 20 23.70 -2.53 -7.02
CA ALA A 20 23.42 -3.68 -6.16
C ALA A 20 22.42 -4.59 -6.88
N THR A 21 22.77 -5.87 -7.00
CA THR A 21 21.88 -6.94 -7.45
C THR A 21 20.73 -7.13 -6.47
N ALA A 22 19.51 -6.79 -6.86
CA ALA A 22 18.30 -7.49 -6.43
C ALA A 22 17.17 -7.12 -7.39
N ASP A 23 16.88 -8.07 -8.27
CA ASP A 23 15.56 -8.27 -8.87
C ASP A 23 15.07 -7.25 -9.89
N SER A 24 15.45 -7.54 -11.13
CA SER A 24 14.48 -7.67 -12.22
C SER A 24 13.23 -8.45 -11.77
N TYR A 25 12.30 -7.80 -11.10
CA TYR A 25 10.99 -8.38 -10.81
C TYR A 25 9.98 -7.25 -10.87
N GLN A 26 9.18 -7.23 -11.93
CA GLN A 26 7.85 -6.63 -11.84
C GLN A 26 7.17 -7.26 -10.62
N GLN A 27 7.22 -6.59 -9.47
CA GLN A 27 6.36 -6.96 -8.35
C GLN A 27 4.94 -6.69 -8.85
N SER A 28 4.21 -7.74 -9.22
CA SER A 28 2.78 -7.65 -9.49
C SER A 28 2.13 -7.17 -8.19
N LYS A 29 1.98 -5.86 -8.05
CA LYS A 29 1.36 -5.23 -6.89
C LYS A 29 -0.09 -5.69 -6.87
N THR A 30 -0.40 -6.69 -6.04
CA THR A 30 -1.77 -7.17 -5.91
C THR A 30 -2.59 -6.03 -5.32
N MET A 31 -3.69 -5.70 -5.97
CA MET A 31 -4.61 -4.67 -5.52
C MET A 31 -5.83 -5.32 -4.88
N LEU A 32 -6.32 -4.75 -3.78
CA LEU A 32 -7.55 -5.13 -3.11
C LEU A 32 -8.64 -4.15 -3.47
N LYS A 33 -9.85 -4.67 -3.69
CA LYS A 33 -11.06 -3.84 -3.81
C LYS A 33 -11.77 -3.85 -2.47
N ILE A 34 -12.05 -2.67 -1.94
CA ILE A 34 -12.82 -2.47 -0.70
C ILE A 34 -13.93 -1.45 -0.94
N LYS A 35 -14.84 -1.30 0.02
CA LYS A 35 -15.76 -0.18 0.08
C LYS A 35 -15.36 0.76 1.21
N VAL A 36 -15.41 2.06 0.99
CA VAL A 36 -15.22 3.07 2.02
C VAL A 36 -16.41 4.01 1.99
N ASN A 37 -17.19 4.07 3.06
CA ASN A 37 -18.44 4.84 3.14
C ASN A 37 -19.39 4.57 1.96
N GLY A 38 -19.48 3.29 1.55
CA GLY A 38 -20.29 2.84 0.41
C GLY A 38 -19.67 3.03 -0.99
N GLU A 39 -18.54 3.72 -1.14
CA GLU A 39 -17.85 3.92 -2.42
C GLU A 39 -16.75 2.87 -2.65
N GLU A 40 -16.54 2.42 -3.89
CA GLU A 40 -15.49 1.43 -4.20
C GLU A 40 -14.09 2.08 -4.25
N TYR A 41 -13.13 1.50 -3.52
CA TYR A 41 -11.73 1.90 -3.52
C TYR A 41 -10.82 0.72 -3.88
N THR A 42 -9.71 1.05 -4.54
CA THR A 42 -8.62 0.11 -4.81
C THR A 42 -7.40 0.52 -4.01
N ILE A 43 -6.87 -0.42 -3.22
CA ILE A 43 -5.71 -0.21 -2.35
C ILE A 43 -4.68 -1.32 -2.52
N ASP A 44 -3.47 -1.06 -2.07
CA ASP A 44 -2.40 -2.06 -2.11
C ASP A 44 -2.70 -3.24 -1.19
N ASN A 45 -2.38 -4.45 -1.64
CA ASN A 45 -2.43 -5.62 -0.77
C ASN A 45 -1.49 -5.46 0.43
N GLY A 46 -2.01 -5.76 1.62
CA GLY A 46 -1.31 -5.58 2.88
C GLY A 46 -1.38 -4.14 3.44
N ALA A 47 -2.12 -3.24 2.80
CA ALA A 47 -2.45 -1.94 3.39
C ALA A 47 -3.23 -2.11 4.70
N SER A 48 -2.91 -1.28 5.68
CA SER A 48 -3.65 -1.18 6.94
C SER A 48 -4.71 -0.09 6.90
N VAL A 49 -5.56 -0.03 7.92
CA VAL A 49 -6.48 1.10 8.14
C VAL A 49 -5.71 2.43 8.21
N ALA A 50 -4.54 2.47 8.85
CA ALA A 50 -3.71 3.67 8.92
C ALA A 50 -3.20 4.11 7.53
N ASP A 51 -2.82 3.16 6.67
CA ASP A 51 -2.39 3.44 5.31
C ASP A 51 -3.54 4.00 4.46
N LEU A 52 -4.74 3.43 4.61
CA LEU A 52 -5.95 3.94 3.97
C LEU A 52 -6.25 5.38 4.40
N LEU A 53 -6.25 5.67 5.70
CA LEU A 53 -6.50 7.02 6.21
C LEU A 53 -5.46 8.03 5.69
N LYS A 54 -4.20 7.62 5.57
CA LYS A 54 -3.14 8.44 4.98
C LYS A 54 -3.38 8.70 3.50
N GLN A 55 -3.77 7.68 2.73
CA GLN A 55 -4.09 7.80 1.31
C GLN A 55 -5.29 8.73 1.07
N LEU A 56 -6.27 8.72 1.98
CA LEU A 56 -7.43 9.60 1.96
C LEU A 56 -7.17 10.98 2.57
N GLU A 57 -5.92 11.27 2.98
CA GLU A 57 -5.52 12.53 3.62
C GLU A 57 -6.35 12.89 4.86
N LYS A 58 -6.83 11.87 5.58
CA LYS A 58 -7.70 12.01 6.75
C LYS A 58 -6.90 12.00 8.06
N ASN A 59 -7.29 12.86 9.00
CA ASN A 59 -6.68 12.89 10.33
C ASN A 59 -7.38 11.89 11.28
N PRO A 60 -6.73 10.80 11.72
CA PRO A 60 -7.33 9.78 12.59
C PRO A 60 -7.75 10.31 13.97
N LYS A 61 -7.34 11.52 14.37
CA LYS A 61 -7.65 12.07 15.70
C LYS A 61 -9.14 12.31 15.93
N PHE A 62 -9.90 12.58 14.87
CA PHE A 62 -11.30 12.98 14.97
C PHE A 62 -12.24 11.97 14.29
N LEU A 63 -11.77 10.76 14.03
CA LEU A 63 -12.49 9.76 13.25
C LEU A 63 -12.67 8.48 14.08
N ALA A 64 -13.87 7.91 13.98
CA ALA A 64 -14.09 6.50 14.25
C ALA A 64 -14.01 5.72 12.94
N VAL A 65 -13.43 4.51 13.00
CA VAL A 65 -13.32 3.62 11.85
C VAL A 65 -13.93 2.28 12.23
N GLU A 66 -14.83 1.78 11.40
CA GLU A 66 -15.34 0.42 11.48
C GLU A 66 -14.84 -0.39 10.28
N ASN A 67 -14.54 -1.67 10.48
CA ASN A 67 -14.34 -2.64 9.42
C ASN A 67 -15.44 -3.70 9.54
N ASN A 68 -16.28 -3.83 8.51
CA ASN A 68 -17.39 -4.79 8.49
C ASN A 68 -18.32 -4.68 9.73
N ARG A 69 -18.61 -3.44 10.17
CA ARG A 69 -19.40 -3.09 11.37
C ARG A 69 -18.72 -3.39 12.71
N GLU A 70 -17.42 -3.68 12.70
CA GLU A 70 -16.62 -3.81 13.91
C GLU A 70 -15.76 -2.55 14.11
N LEU A 71 -15.92 -1.88 15.25
CA LEU A 71 -15.14 -0.68 15.58
C LEU A 71 -13.67 -1.04 15.78
N ILE A 72 -12.78 -0.41 15.00
CA ILE A 72 -11.33 -0.62 15.10
C ILE A 72 -10.73 0.46 16.01
N PRO A 73 -10.19 0.10 17.19
CA PRO A 73 -9.52 1.05 18.06
C PRO A 73 -8.37 1.75 17.34
N ARG A 74 -8.17 3.03 17.61
CA ARG A 74 -7.12 3.83 16.96
C ARG A 74 -5.72 3.24 17.12
N THR A 75 -5.45 2.59 18.25
CA THR A 75 -4.19 1.88 18.54
C THR A 75 -3.95 0.69 17.60
N GLU A 76 -5.01 0.15 16.99
CA GLU A 76 -4.96 -1.01 16.11
C GLU A 76 -4.98 -0.62 14.63
N HIS A 77 -5.19 0.66 14.28
CA HIS A 77 -5.28 1.10 12.87
C HIS A 77 -4.04 0.71 12.03
N SER A 78 -2.85 0.69 12.63
CA SER A 78 -1.62 0.29 11.92
C SER A 78 -1.47 -1.23 11.75
N ASN A 79 -2.12 -2.02 12.61
CA ASN A 79 -2.03 -3.47 12.66
C ASN A 79 -3.20 -4.16 11.93
N CYS A 80 -4.36 -3.50 11.87
CA CYS A 80 -5.54 -3.97 11.17
C CYS A 80 -5.28 -3.93 9.66
N LYS A 81 -5.01 -5.10 9.07
CA LYS A 81 -4.81 -5.27 7.63
C LYS A 81 -6.13 -5.43 6.91
N LEU A 82 -6.32 -4.65 5.86
CA LEU A 82 -7.51 -4.67 5.03
C LEU A 82 -7.48 -5.87 4.09
N GLN A 83 -8.64 -6.46 3.86
CA GLN A 83 -8.82 -7.60 2.97
C GLN A 83 -9.71 -7.22 1.78
N ASN A 84 -9.61 -7.99 0.70
CA ASN A 84 -10.46 -7.77 -0.46
C ASN A 84 -11.94 -8.02 -0.08
N GLY A 85 -12.79 -7.05 -0.36
CA GLY A 85 -14.21 -7.08 -0.07
C GLY A 85 -14.62 -6.41 1.25
N ASP A 86 -13.66 -5.95 2.07
CA ASP A 86 -13.96 -5.25 3.31
C ASP A 86 -14.79 -3.98 3.08
N GLU A 87 -15.71 -3.70 4.00
CA GLU A 87 -16.53 -2.50 4.05
C GLU A 87 -16.07 -1.62 5.23
N ILE A 88 -15.48 -0.48 4.90
CA ILE A 88 -14.89 0.45 5.86
C ILE A 88 -15.81 1.65 6.01
N GLU A 89 -16.25 1.92 7.24
CA GLU A 89 -16.99 3.13 7.56
C GLU A 89 -16.10 4.08 8.36
N ILE A 90 -15.98 5.32 7.90
CA ILE A 90 -15.15 6.37 8.49
C ILE A 90 -16.06 7.56 8.80
N VAL A 91 -16.35 7.74 10.08
CA VAL A 91 -17.23 8.81 10.57
C VAL A 91 -16.49 9.78 11.47
N THR A 92 -16.84 11.06 11.39
CA THR A 92 -16.29 12.08 12.29
C THR A 92 -16.94 11.93 13.66
N LEU A 93 -16.12 11.92 14.70
CA LEU A 93 -16.59 12.03 16.07
C LEU A 93 -17.16 13.44 16.28
N VAL A 94 -18.49 13.55 16.30
CA VAL A 94 -19.14 14.75 16.82
C VAL A 94 -19.16 14.64 18.35
N GLY A 95 -18.62 15.63 19.04
CA GLY A 95 -18.71 15.70 20.49
C GLY A 95 -20.18 15.83 20.89
N GLY A 96 -20.79 14.73 21.33
CA GLY A 96 -22.09 14.76 21.97
C GLY A 96 -21.92 15.30 23.38
N GLY A 97 -22.59 16.41 23.67
CA GLY A 97 -22.92 16.80 25.04
C GLY A 97 -24.13 16.03 25.54
#